data_AF-A0A938YTP7-F1
#
_entry.id   AF-A0A938YTP7-F1
#
_cell.length_a   1.000
_cell.length_b   1.000
_cell.length_c   1.000
_cell.angle_alpha   90.00
_cell.angle_beta   90.00
_cell.angle_gamma   90.00
#
_symmetry.space_group_name_H-M   'P 1'
#
loop_
_entity.id
_entity.type
_entity.pdbx_description
1 polymer ?
#
loop_
_entity_poly.entity_id
_entity_poly.type
_entity_poly.pdbx_seq_one_letter_code
_entity_poly.pdbx_strand_id
1 'polypeptide(L)'
;MADNHSKEVRSINMSHIRSTNSKPEEIVRKYLFAEGFRYRKNVKKLPGCPDIVLPKYKTVIFVNGCFWHKHDCPRFVWPSSNQDYWRPKILRN
;
A
#
# COMPACT_ATOMS: atom_id res chain seq x y z
N MET A 1 -11.13 22.68 -1.43
CA MET A 1 -10.42 22.77 -0.13
C MET A 1 -8.93 22.71 -0.39
N ALA A 2 -8.19 23.68 0.16
CA ALA A 2 -6.74 23.69 0.14
C ALA A 2 -6.19 22.56 1.02
N ASP A 3 -4.92 22.20 0.82
CA ASP A 3 -4.22 21.26 1.69
C ASP A 3 -4.17 21.81 3.14
N ASN A 4 -4.47 20.97 4.13
CA ASN A 4 -4.39 21.34 5.55
C ASN A 4 -2.93 21.43 6.06
N HIS A 5 -1.95 21.09 5.22
CA HIS A 5 -0.53 21.17 5.54
C HIS A 5 0.21 22.15 4.61
N SER A 6 1.29 22.73 5.12
CA SER A 6 2.23 23.49 4.28
C SER A 6 2.92 22.56 3.27
N LYS A 7 3.49 23.14 2.21
CA LYS A 7 4.18 22.40 1.15
C LYS A 7 5.36 21.60 1.70
N GLU A 8 6.10 22.15 2.66
CA GLU A 8 7.26 21.53 3.31
C GLU A 8 6.81 20.32 4.12
N VAL A 9 5.79 20.48 4.97
CA VAL A 9 5.23 19.39 5.79
C VAL A 9 4.67 18.28 4.91
N ARG A 10 3.97 18.63 3.83
CA ARG A 10 3.47 17.64 2.85
C ARG A 10 4.62 16.90 2.19
N SER A 11 5.68 17.58 1.78
CA SER A 11 6.86 16.96 1.19
C SER A 11 7.51 15.96 2.14
N ILE A 12 7.70 16.33 3.42
CA ILE A 12 8.24 15.45 4.47
C ILE A 12 7.33 14.23 4.66
N ASN A 13 6.03 14.43 4.82
CA ASN A 13 5.06 13.35 4.99
C ASN A 13 5.10 12.35 3.83
N MET A 14 5.13 12.85 2.59
CA MET A 14 5.21 12.03 1.39
C MET A 14 6.54 11.25 1.31
N SER A 15 7.65 11.84 1.78
CA SER A 15 8.97 11.19 1.79
C SER A 15 9.04 9.98 2.73
N HIS A 16 8.22 9.97 3.78
CA HIS A 16 8.13 8.86 4.74
C HIS A 16 7.26 7.70 4.24
N ILE A 17 6.47 7.89 3.18
CA ILE A 17 5.64 6.83 2.61
C ILE A 17 6.53 5.88 1.81
N ARG A 18 6.81 4.71 2.40
CA ARG A 18 7.61 3.66 1.77
C ARG A 18 6.72 2.70 0.97
N SER A 19 7.28 2.16 -0.10
CA SER A 19 6.62 1.15 -0.95
C SER A 19 6.61 -0.26 -0.37
N THR A 20 7.35 -0.50 0.72
CA THR A 20 7.44 -1.82 1.36
C THR A 20 7.57 -1.68 2.87
N ASN A 21 7.20 -2.73 3.60
CA ASN A 21 7.17 -2.78 5.06
C ASN A 21 6.29 -1.68 5.66
N SER A 22 5.14 -1.43 5.03
CA SER A 22 4.11 -0.59 5.63
C SER A 22 3.59 -1.22 6.94
N LYS A 23 3.01 -0.41 7.82
CA LYS A 23 2.41 -0.91 9.07
C LYS A 23 1.36 -2.01 8.81
N PRO A 24 0.44 -1.88 7.82
CA PRO A 24 -0.49 -2.95 7.48
C PRO A 24 0.20 -4.26 7.09
N GLU A 25 1.24 -4.21 6.25
CA GLU A 25 2.01 -5.41 5.89
C GLU A 25 2.64 -6.05 7.13
N GLU A 26 3.19 -5.25 8.05
CA GLU A 26 3.78 -5.77 9.28
C GLU A 26 2.76 -6.49 10.17
N ILE A 27 1.55 -5.93 10.31
CA ILE A 27 0.48 -6.56 11.09
C ILE A 27 0.10 -7.91 10.48
N VAL A 28 -0.15 -7.96 9.17
CA VAL A 28 -0.50 -9.21 8.47
C VAL A 28 0.63 -10.24 8.58
N ARG A 29 1.88 -9.81 8.44
CA ARG A 29 3.06 -10.67 8.58
C ARG A 29 3.20 -11.26 9.98
N LYS A 30 2.98 -10.45 11.03
CA LYS A 30 3.01 -10.92 12.42
C LYS A 30 1.89 -11.91 12.70
N TYR A 31 0.69 -11.62 12.21
CA TYR A 31 -0.46 -12.53 12.32
C TYR A 31 -0.18 -13.88 11.65
N LEU A 32 0.23 -13.88 10.37
CA LEU A 32 0.55 -15.12 9.65
C LEU A 32 1.64 -15.94 10.34
N PHE A 33 2.66 -15.27 10.89
CA PHE A 33 3.73 -15.96 11.63
C PHE A 33 3.23 -16.58 12.93
N ALA A 34 2.38 -15.86 13.68
CA ALA A 34 1.78 -16.36 14.92
C ALA A 34 0.90 -17.59 14.67
N GLU A 35 0.19 -17.61 13.55
CA GLU A 35 -0.63 -18.75 13.08
C GLU A 35 0.22 -19.88 12.44
N GLY A 36 1.55 -19.80 12.50
CA GLY A 36 2.46 -20.86 12.04
C GLY A 36 2.73 -20.88 10.53
N PHE A 37 2.27 -19.89 9.77
CA PHE A 37 2.54 -19.80 8.34
C PHE A 37 3.97 -19.33 8.07
N ARG A 38 4.67 -20.07 7.19
CA ARG A 38 5.95 -19.64 6.62
C ARG A 38 5.70 -18.91 5.30
N TYR A 39 6.18 -17.68 5.21
CA TYR A 39 6.00 -16.83 4.04
C TYR A 39 7.33 -16.28 3.51
N ARG A 40 7.31 -15.90 2.23
CA ARG A 40 8.33 -15.05 1.60
C ARG A 40 7.75 -13.66 1.38
N LYS A 41 8.58 -12.63 1.48
CA LYS A 41 8.17 -11.23 1.26
C LYS A 41 8.72 -10.69 -0.05
N ASN A 42 8.01 -9.73 -0.65
CA ASN A 42 8.45 -8.94 -1.81
C ASN A 42 9.02 -9.79 -2.94
N VAL A 43 8.27 -10.79 -3.39
CA VAL A 43 8.75 -11.76 -4.38
C VAL A 43 8.68 -11.14 -5.77
N LYS A 44 9.79 -10.50 -6.19
CA LYS A 44 9.92 -9.81 -7.49
C LYS A 44 9.80 -10.73 -8.73
N LYS A 45 9.89 -12.05 -8.54
CA LYS A 45 9.78 -13.03 -9.63
C LYS A 45 8.35 -13.27 -10.09
N LEU A 46 7.35 -12.80 -9.34
CA LEU A 46 5.94 -13.00 -9.65
C LEU A 46 5.30 -11.69 -10.16
N PRO A 47 4.31 -11.75 -11.06
CA PRO A 47 3.57 -10.59 -11.52
C PRO A 47 3.00 -9.79 -10.34
N GLY A 48 3.08 -8.46 -10.43
CA GLY A 48 2.61 -7.56 -9.37
C GLY A 48 3.51 -7.50 -8.13
N CYS A 49 4.61 -8.25 -8.06
CA CYS A 49 5.51 -8.30 -6.90
C CYS A 49 4.76 -8.47 -5.56
N PRO A 50 4.15 -9.63 -5.29
CA PRO A 50 3.31 -9.81 -4.10
C PRO A 50 4.04 -9.50 -2.80
N ASP A 51 3.34 -8.85 -1.87
CA ASP A 51 3.86 -8.48 -0.56
C ASP A 51 4.22 -9.72 0.24
N ILE A 52 3.33 -10.72 0.22
CA ILE A 52 3.48 -11.96 0.96
C ILE A 52 3.13 -13.14 0.04
N VAL A 53 4.02 -14.13 -0.01
CA VAL A 53 3.80 -15.39 -0.72
C VAL A 53 3.87 -16.53 0.27
N LEU A 54 2.92 -17.45 0.17
CA LEU A 54 2.82 -18.69 0.93
C LEU A 54 3.10 -19.88 0.00
N PRO A 55 4.37 -20.28 -0.21
CA PRO A 55 4.72 -21.25 -1.25
C PRO A 55 4.09 -22.63 -1.03
N LYS A 56 3.99 -23.06 0.24
CA LYS A 56 3.36 -24.34 0.62
C LYS A 56 1.90 -24.42 0.16
N TYR A 57 1.19 -23.31 0.18
CA TYR A 57 -0.24 -23.22 -0.13
C TYR A 57 -0.50 -22.70 -1.55
N LYS A 58 0.56 -22.37 -2.30
CA LYS A 58 0.47 -21.73 -3.63
C LYS A 58 -0.41 -20.47 -3.61
N THR A 59 -0.34 -19.70 -2.53
CA THR A 59 -1.16 -18.49 -2.31
C THR A 59 -0.29 -17.24 -2.28
N VAL A 60 -0.79 -16.16 -2.85
CA VAL A 60 -0.19 -14.82 -2.77
C VAL A 60 -1.16 -13.86 -2.08
N ILE A 61 -0.63 -12.91 -1.33
CA ILE A 61 -1.40 -11.93 -0.58
C ILE A 61 -0.84 -10.55 -0.92
N PHE A 62 -1.73 -9.64 -1.30
CA PHE A 62 -1.46 -8.23 -1.53
C PHE A 62 -2.09 -7.40 -0.41
N VAL A 63 -1.29 -6.53 0.21
CA VAL A 63 -1.72 -5.64 1.28
C VAL A 63 -1.87 -4.23 0.73
N ASN A 64 -3.01 -4.01 0.07
CA ASN A 64 -3.27 -2.79 -0.67
C ASN A 64 -3.78 -1.67 0.25
N GLY A 65 -3.07 -0.53 0.25
CA GLY A 65 -3.54 0.67 0.93
C GLY A 65 -4.78 1.27 0.25
N CYS A 66 -5.82 1.58 1.02
CA CYS A 66 -7.11 2.04 0.47
C CYS A 66 -6.98 3.27 -0.46
N PHE A 67 -6.12 4.23 -0.10
CA PHE A 67 -5.88 5.42 -0.90
C PHE A 67 -5.21 5.11 -2.25
N TRP A 68 -4.15 4.29 -2.24
CA TRP A 68 -3.31 4.01 -3.40
C TRP A 68 -4.00 3.10 -4.44
N HIS A 69 -4.90 2.23 -3.97
CA HIS A 69 -5.59 1.25 -4.81
C HIS A 69 -7.07 1.55 -5.03
N LYS A 70 -7.50 2.80 -4.79
CA LYS A 70 -8.90 3.24 -4.99
C LYS A 70 -9.92 2.24 -4.41
N HIS A 71 -9.72 1.88 -3.14
CA HIS A 71 -10.65 0.98 -2.47
C HIS A 71 -11.99 1.70 -2.24
N ASP A 72 -13.10 0.99 -2.45
CA ASP A 72 -14.45 1.53 -2.25
C ASP A 72 -14.82 1.54 -0.75
N CYS A 73 -14.08 2.33 0.03
CA CYS A 73 -14.34 2.50 1.45
C CYS A 73 -14.14 3.97 1.88
N PRO A 74 -14.66 4.36 3.07
CA PRO A 74 -14.60 5.74 3.54
C PRO A 74 -13.18 6.32 3.72
N ARG A 75 -12.14 5.47 3.70
CA ARG A 75 -10.74 5.91 3.82
C ARG A 75 -10.16 6.41 2.49
N PHE A 76 -10.85 6.14 1.38
CA PHE A 76 -10.50 6.72 0.10
C PHE A 76 -11.24 8.04 -0.09
N VAL A 77 -10.48 9.12 -0.25
CA VAL A 77 -11.01 10.43 -0.62
C VAL A 77 -10.15 10.96 -1.76
N TRP A 78 -10.80 11.44 -2.81
CA TRP A 78 -10.09 12.07 -3.91
C TRP A 78 -9.35 13.32 -3.40
N PRO A 79 -8.03 13.44 -3.67
CA PRO A 79 -7.30 14.65 -3.35
C PRO A 79 -7.95 15.84 -4.05
N SER A 80 -8.28 16.89 -3.29
CA SER A 80 -8.82 18.13 -3.85
C SER A 80 -7.75 18.95 -4.58
N SER A 81 -6.48 18.79 -4.21
CA SER A 81 -5.31 19.42 -4.80
C SER A 81 -4.60 18.52 -5.83
N ASN A 82 -4.03 19.13 -6.88
CA ASN A 82 -3.25 18.44 -7.92
C ASN A 82 -3.99 17.25 -8.57
N GLN A 83 -5.26 17.44 -8.89
CA GLN A 83 -6.14 16.37 -9.39
C GLN A 83 -5.63 15.75 -10.70
N ASP A 84 -5.06 16.57 -11.59
CA ASP A 84 -4.53 16.14 -12.87
C ASP A 84 -3.34 15.19 -12.73
N TYR A 85 -2.60 15.27 -11.61
CA TYR A 85 -1.58 14.30 -11.26
C TYR A 85 -2.16 13.05 -10.61
N TRP A 86 -3.05 13.23 -9.62
CA TRP A 86 -3.53 12.13 -8.78
C TRP A 86 -4.50 11.19 -9.48
N ARG A 87 -5.42 11.71 -10.29
CA ARG A 87 -6.40 10.89 -11.03
C ARG A 87 -5.73 9.85 -11.93
N PRO A 88 -4.88 10.22 -12.91
CA PRO A 88 -4.24 9.23 -13.77
C PRO A 88 -3.29 8.32 -12.99
N LYS A 89 -2.63 8.82 -11.93
CA LYS A 89 -1.74 8.01 -11.09
C LYS A 89 -2.48 6.89 -10.37
N ILE A 90 -3.63 7.18 -9.76
CA ILE A 90 -4.41 6.21 -9.00
C ILE A 90 -5.12 5.23 -9.94
N LEU A 91 -5.59 5.69 -11.11
CA LEU A 91 -6.29 4.86 -12.09
C LEU A 91 -5.37 3.95 -12.91
N ARG A 92 -4.06 4.17 -12.89
CA ARG A 92 -3.07 3.35 -13.61
C ARG A 92 -2.78 2.00 -12.93
N ASN A 93 -3.15 1.85 -11.66
CA ASN A 93 -2.91 0.62 -10.87
C ASN A 93 -3.82 -0.53 -11.27
#